data_AF-A0A7V3WGU2-F1
#
_entry.id   AF-A0A7V3WGU2-F1
#
_cell.length_a   1.000
_cell.length_b   1.000
_cell.length_c   1.000
_cell.angle_alpha   90.00
_cell.angle_beta   90.00
_cell.angle_gamma   90.00
#
_symmetry.space_group_name_H-M   'P 1'
#
loop_
_entity.id
_entity.type
_entity.pdbx_description
1 polymer ?
#
loop_
_entity_poly.entity_id
_entity_poly.type
_entity_poly.pdbx_seq_one_letter_code
_entity_poly.pdbx_strand_id
1 'polypeptide(L)' 'DYETAKRSDTSRFTKFFIGMLNKGVYLAPSQFEAGFISSAHSDKDIEKTIKAAYKTFLEIR' A
#
# COMPACT_ATOMS: atom_id res chain seq x y z
N ASP A 1 -17.63 4.57 7.43
CA ASP A 1 -18.55 3.53 7.95
C ASP A 1 -18.57 2.32 7.00
N TYR A 2 -19.31 1.26 7.35
CA TYR A 2 -19.40 0.03 6.57
C TYR A 2 -19.84 0.24 5.12
N GLU A 3 -20.84 1.11 4.89
CA GLU A 3 -21.38 1.37 3.55
C GLU A 3 -20.36 2.09 2.67
N THR A 4 -19.59 3.02 3.24
CA THR A 4 -18.49 3.66 2.52
C THR A 4 -17.31 2.72 2.25
N ALA A 5 -16.98 1.82 3.19
CA ALA A 5 -15.86 0.89 3.04
C ALA A 5 -16.08 -0.09 1.87
N LYS A 6 -17.31 -0.59 1.72
CA LYS A 6 -17.72 -1.47 0.62
C LYS A 6 -17.50 -0.91 -0.79
N ARG A 7 -17.36 0.42 -0.92
CA ARG A 7 -17.15 1.09 -2.21
C ARG A 7 -15.70 1.02 -2.71
N SER A 8 -14.77 0.48 -1.91
CA SER A 8 -13.37 0.32 -2.30
C SER A 8 -13.21 -0.53 -3.56
N ASP A 9 -12.38 -0.07 -4.50
CA ASP A 9 -11.99 -0.85 -5.69
C ASP A 9 -10.96 -1.91 -5.30
N THR A 10 -11.44 -3.15 -5.17
CA THR A 10 -10.65 -4.29 -4.73
C THR A 10 -9.61 -4.72 -5.76
N SER A 11 -9.86 -4.49 -7.05
CA SER A 11 -8.95 -4.82 -8.15
C SER A 11 -7.77 -3.85 -8.17
N ARG A 12 -8.04 -2.55 -8.06
CA ARG A 12 -7.01 -1.52 -7.94
C ARG A 12 -6.15 -1.72 -6.69
N PHE A 13 -6.77 -2.03 -5.55
CA PHE A 13 -6.02 -2.33 -4.34
C PHE A 13 -5.10 -3.54 -4.53
N THR A 14 -5.59 -4.62 -5.13
CA THR A 14 -4.78 -5.83 -5.39
C THR A 14 -3.55 -5.52 -6.25
N LYS A 15 -3.73 -4.75 -7.33
CA LYS A 15 -2.61 -4.32 -8.19
C LYS A 15 -1.59 -3.48 -7.42
N PHE A 16 -2.06 -2.56 -6.58
CA PHE A 16 -1.19 -1.75 -5.73
C PHE A 16 -0.44 -2.60 -4.70
N PHE A 17 -1.13 -3.48 -3.97
CA PHE A 17 -0.55 -4.39 -2.99
C PHE A 17 0.57 -5.25 -3.59
N ILE A 18 0.30 -5.90 -4.73
CA ILE A 18 1.31 -6.72 -5.42
C ILE A 18 2.49 -5.86 -5.89
N GLY A 19 2.21 -4.67 -6.44
CA GLY A 19 3.26 -3.75 -6.89
C GLY A 19 4.17 -3.26 -5.76
N MET A 20 3.60 -3.00 -4.58
CA MET A 20 4.34 -2.65 -3.37
C MET A 20 5.14 -3.84 -2.84
N LEU A 21 4.54 -5.04 -2.80
CA LEU A 21 5.17 -6.27 -2.36
C LEU A 21 6.41 -6.60 -3.21
N ASN A 22 6.30 -6.50 -4.53
CA ASN A 22 7.41 -6.71 -5.47
C ASN A 22 8.55 -5.70 -5.29
N LYS A 23 8.29 -4.54 -4.67
CA LYS A 23 9.29 -3.52 -4.34
C LYS A 23 9.79 -3.62 -2.90
N GLY A 24 9.44 -4.70 -2.21
CA GLY A 24 9.88 -5.00 -0.84
C GLY A 24 9.21 -4.11 0.21
N VAL A 25 7.95 -3.73 -0.01
CA VAL A 25 7.10 -3.07 1.00
C VAL A 25 5.87 -3.95 1.23
N TYR A 26 5.79 -4.55 2.42
CA TYR A 26 4.67 -5.40 2.82
C TYR A 26 3.60 -4.56 3.52
N LEU A 27 2.47 -4.33 2.84
CA LEU A 27 1.29 -3.68 3.42
C LEU A 27 0.32 -4.72 3.97
N ALA A 28 -0.68 -4.29 4.72
CA ALA A 28 -1.79 -5.16 5.10
C ALA A 28 -2.44 -5.73 3.81
N PRO A 29 -2.68 -7.05 3.71
CA PRO A 29 -3.17 -7.71 2.49
C PRO A 29 -4.68 -7.54 2.28
N SER A 30 -5.24 -6.41 2.71
CA SER A 30 -6.67 -6.10 2.62
C SER A 30 -6.88 -4.58 2.64
N GLN A 31 -7.78 -4.10 1.78
CA GLN A 31 -8.24 -2.71 1.74
C GLN A 31 -9.14 -2.34 2.93
N PHE A 32 -9.57 -3.34 3.71
CA PHE A 32 -10.42 -3.17 4.88
C PHE A 32 -9.62 -3.22 6.19
N GLU A 33 -8.30 -3.35 6.11
CA GLU A 33 -7.39 -3.40 7.26
C GLU A 33 -6.63 -2.09 7.45
N ALA A 34 -6.23 -1.83 8.69
CA ALA A 34 -5.35 -0.71 9.00
C ALA A 34 -3.87 -1.08 8.75
N GLY A 35 -3.08 -0.10 8.30
CA GLY A 35 -1.63 -0.18 8.35
C GLY A 35 -1.11 0.30 9.70
N PHE A 36 -0.03 -0.31 10.17
CA PHE A 36 0.65 0.09 11.40
C PHE A 36 2.09 0.52 11.12
N ILE A 37 2.59 1.44 11.93
CA ILE A 37 4.00 1.88 11.94
C ILE A 37 4.62 1.56 13.30
N SER A 38 5.95 1.60 13.37
CA SER A 38 6.69 1.38 14.62
C SER A 38 7.85 2.36 14.73
N SER A 39 8.36 2.53 15.95
CA SER A 39 9.57 3.34 16.23
C SER A 39 10.85 2.78 15.58
N ALA A 40 10.80 1.56 15.04
CA ALA A 40 11.91 0.98 14.27
C ALA A 40 11.99 1.50 12.83
N HIS A 41 10.93 2.14 12.31
CA HIS A 41 10.96 2.73 10.97
C HIS A 41 11.84 3.97 10.96
N SER A 42 12.79 4.02 10.04
CA SER A 42 13.66 5.17 9.78
C SER A 42 13.14 6.05 8.65
N ASP A 43 13.65 7.27 8.52
CA ASP A 43 13.38 8.15 7.37
C ASP A 43 13.70 7.47 6.03
N LYS A 44 14.71 6.59 6.02
CA LYS A 44 15.09 5.80 4.84
C LYS A 44 14.00 4.79 4.46
N ASP A 45 13.33 4.18 5.44
CA ASP A 45 12.23 3.24 5.19
C ASP A 45 11.01 3.97 4.63
N ILE A 46 10.73 5.17 5.15
CA ILE A 46 9.66 6.04 4.65
C ILE A 46 9.95 6.47 3.21
N GLU A 47 11.15 6.95 2.93
CA GLU A 47 11.57 7.38 1.58
C GLU A 47 11.53 6.21 0.57
N LYS A 48 11.98 5.02 0.99
CA LYS A 48 11.86 3.80 0.18
C LYS A 48 10.39 3.49 -0.12
N THR A 49 9.52 3.59 0.87
CA THR A 49 8.09 3.31 0.74
C THR A 49 7.41 4.29 -0.21
N ILE A 50 7.71 5.59 -0.11
CA ILE A 50 7.19 6.63 -1.02
C ILE A 50 7.62 6.34 -2.46
N LYS A 51 8.92 6.05 -2.68
CA LYS A 51 9.44 5.71 -4.02
C LYS A 51 8.77 4.47 -4.60
N ALA A 52 8.53 3.45 -3.78
CA ALA A 52 7.84 2.24 -4.21
C ALA A 52 6.40 2.55 -4.62
N ALA A 53 5.67 3.32 -3.81
CA ALA A 53 4.29 3.71 -4.09
C ALA A 53 4.18 4.53 -5.37
N TYR A 54 5.05 5.53 -5.55
CA TYR A 54 5.07 6.36 -6.75
C TYR A 54 5.29 5.53 -8.03
N LYS A 55 6.29 4.65 -8.03
CA LYS A 55 6.55 3.74 -9.17
C LYS A 55 5.37 2.82 -9.45
N THR A 56 4.81 2.21 -8.41
CA THR A 56 3.63 1.34 -8.55
C THR A 56 2.45 2.10 -9.14
N PHE A 57 2.17 3.34 -8.71
CA PHE A 57 1.09 4.13 -9.29
C PHE A 57 1.29 4.46 -10.78
N LEU A 58 2.53 4.63 -11.24
CA LEU A 58 2.81 4.82 -12.67
C LEU A 58 2.57 3.53 -13.47
N GLU A 59 2.87 2.36 -12.88
CA GLU A 59 2.76 1.05 -13.52
C GLU A 59 1.32 0.53 -13.61
N ILE A 60 0.46 0.86 -12.64
CA ILE A 60 -0.91 0.32 -12.54
C ILE A 60 -2.00 1.24 -13.11
N ARG A 61 -1.59 2.32 -13.80
CA ARG A 61 -2.48 3.27 -14.49
C ARG A 61 -3.30 2.60 -15.58
#